data_AF-A0A9D8JTW5-F1
#
_entry.id   AF-A0A9D8JTW5-F1
#
_cell.length_a   1.000
_cell.length_b   1.000
_cell.length_c   1.000
_cell.angle_alpha   90.00
_cell.angle_beta   90.00
_cell.angle_gamma   90.00
#
_symmetry.space_group_name_H-M   'P 1'
#
loop_
_entity.id
_entity.type
_entity.pdbx_description
1 polymer ?
#
loop_
_entity_poly.entity_id
_entity_poly.type
_entity_poly.pdbx_seq_one_letter_code
_entity_poly.pdbx_strand_id
1 'polypeptide(L)'
;MTPFRKRIQAPNEKKEANHTIRELSFSTSLKPILTAFPYEDWSSKKIADQIRDYWDAWRQAIPEAFEEDKSGNYVLLRTPGVFSLHAVALFIWKVCEKNRVEPTTKKIKEMLDNSSKAAKKANLPDMASAKYWESDNTDGAAVFGSMKGFSMLADNIKDFLKDGGYSLD
;
A
#
# COMPACT_ATOMS: atom_id res chain seq x y z
N MET A 1 1.87 15.20 -7.38
CA MET A 1 1.16 14.29 -8.32
C MET A 1 1.03 12.93 -7.67
N THR A 2 -0.13 12.28 -7.76
CA THR A 2 -0.33 10.93 -7.22
C THR A 2 0.37 9.90 -8.12
N PRO A 3 0.87 8.78 -7.55
CA PRO A 3 1.57 7.77 -8.33
C PRO A 3 0.68 7.01 -9.31
N PHE A 4 -0.65 7.15 -9.20
CA PHE A 4 -1.65 6.50 -10.07
C PHE A 4 -2.08 7.34 -11.26
N ARG A 5 -1.53 8.55 -11.45
CA ARG A 5 -1.88 9.38 -12.61
C ARG A 5 -1.62 8.60 -13.91
N LYS A 6 -2.63 8.48 -14.77
CA LYS A 6 -2.62 7.67 -16.03
C LYS A 6 -2.42 6.16 -15.84
N ARG A 7 -2.50 5.63 -14.61
CA ARG A 7 -2.40 4.18 -14.33
C ARG A 7 -3.75 3.52 -14.05
N ILE A 8 -4.77 4.33 -13.79
CA ILE A 8 -6.15 3.87 -13.55
C ILE A 8 -6.89 3.86 -14.88
N GLN A 9 -7.33 2.69 -15.31
CA GLN A 9 -8.22 2.52 -16.45
C GLN A 9 -9.65 2.93 -16.09
N ALA A 10 -10.19 3.95 -16.74
CA ALA A 10 -11.56 4.42 -16.57
C ALA A 10 -12.59 3.42 -17.15
N PRO A 11 -13.87 3.46 -16.72
CA PRO A 11 -14.93 2.69 -17.33
C PRO A 11 -15.02 2.97 -18.84
N ASN A 12 -15.14 1.91 -19.64
CA ASN A 12 -15.21 1.97 -21.11
C ASN A 12 -13.95 2.51 -21.82
N GLU A 13 -12.87 2.80 -21.09
CA GLU A 13 -11.58 3.15 -21.68
C GLU A 13 -10.85 1.90 -22.18
N LYS A 14 -10.20 2.00 -23.35
CA LYS A 14 -9.36 0.91 -23.86
C LYS A 14 -8.16 0.72 -22.94
N LYS A 15 -7.78 -0.53 -22.68
CA LYS A 15 -6.60 -0.82 -21.84
C LYS A 15 -5.32 -0.37 -22.58
N GLU A 16 -4.60 0.57 -21.99
CA GLU A 16 -3.25 0.99 -22.39
C GLU A 16 -2.18 0.23 -21.58
N ALA A 17 -0.92 0.29 -22.04
CA ALA A 17 0.20 -0.44 -21.43
C ALA A 17 0.54 0.07 -20.00
N ASN A 18 0.32 1.36 -19.76
CA ASN A 18 0.52 2.02 -18.46
C ASN A 18 -0.61 1.74 -17.45
N HIS A 19 -1.74 1.16 -17.86
CA HIS A 19 -2.85 0.84 -16.97
C HIS A 19 -2.50 -0.35 -16.05
N THR A 20 -2.36 -0.09 -14.75
CA THR A 20 -2.05 -1.10 -13.74
C THR A 20 -3.27 -1.58 -12.96
N ILE A 21 -4.34 -0.77 -12.90
CA ILE A 21 -5.57 -1.09 -12.18
C ILE A 21 -6.80 -0.45 -12.84
N ARG A 22 -7.98 -1.04 -12.64
CA ARG A 22 -9.27 -0.45 -13.07
C ARG A 22 -9.81 0.51 -12.01
N GLU A 23 -10.53 1.54 -12.46
CA GLU A 23 -11.17 2.52 -11.56
C GLU A 23 -12.11 1.87 -10.55
N LEU A 24 -12.93 0.90 -10.98
CA LEU A 24 -13.84 0.16 -10.08
C LEU A 24 -13.08 -0.58 -8.97
N SER A 25 -11.95 -1.19 -9.30
CA SER A 25 -11.11 -1.90 -8.32
C SER A 25 -10.47 -0.91 -7.35
N PHE A 26 -9.94 0.20 -7.87
CA PHE A 26 -9.34 1.26 -7.07
C PHE A 26 -10.36 1.89 -6.10
N SER A 27 -11.54 2.30 -6.59
CA SER A 27 -12.58 2.90 -5.76
C SER A 27 -13.14 1.91 -4.72
N THR A 28 -13.30 0.64 -5.10
CA THR A 28 -13.74 -0.41 -4.16
C THR A 28 -12.74 -0.61 -3.03
N SER A 29 -11.43 -0.62 -3.33
CA SER A 29 -10.39 -0.77 -2.31
C SER A 29 -10.31 0.39 -1.31
N LEU A 30 -10.81 1.57 -1.67
CA LEU A 30 -10.84 2.73 -0.77
C LEU A 30 -12.01 2.73 0.20
N LYS A 31 -13.10 1.98 -0.08
CA LYS A 31 -14.31 1.96 0.75
C LYS A 31 -14.03 1.79 2.24
N PRO A 32 -13.18 0.84 2.69
CA PRO A 32 -12.92 0.65 4.12
C PRO A 32 -12.31 1.88 4.81
N ILE A 33 -11.56 2.70 4.08
CA ILE A 33 -11.03 3.97 4.59
C ILE A 33 -12.16 5.01 4.69
N LEU A 34 -12.95 5.12 3.63
CA LEU A 34 -13.99 6.16 3.50
C LEU A 34 -15.17 5.98 4.47
N THR A 35 -15.37 4.77 5.01
CA THR A 35 -16.47 4.44 5.93
C THR A 35 -16.00 4.12 7.33
N ALA A 36 -14.74 4.35 7.67
CA ALA A 36 -14.22 4.08 9.00
C ALA A 36 -14.20 5.37 9.82
N PHE A 37 -14.78 5.35 11.02
CA PHE A 37 -14.63 6.43 11.99
C PHE A 37 -13.16 6.57 12.44
N PRO A 38 -12.60 7.79 12.57
CA PRO A 38 -13.22 9.11 12.31
C PRO A 38 -12.99 9.64 10.88
N TYR A 39 -12.49 8.80 9.97
CA TYR A 39 -12.09 9.18 8.61
C TYR A 39 -13.27 9.46 7.68
N GLU A 40 -14.45 8.89 7.97
CA GLU A 40 -15.69 9.19 7.23
C GLU A 40 -16.11 10.66 7.30
N ASP A 41 -15.74 11.36 8.38
CA ASP A 41 -16.02 12.79 8.59
C ASP A 41 -14.95 13.70 7.95
N TRP A 42 -13.88 13.13 7.38
CA TRP A 42 -12.83 13.93 6.77
C TRP A 42 -13.28 14.48 5.41
N SER A 43 -12.85 15.70 5.10
CA SER A 43 -13.07 16.26 3.78
C SER A 43 -12.36 15.42 2.70
N SER A 44 -12.93 15.34 1.50
CA SER A 44 -12.33 14.59 0.39
C SER A 44 -10.91 15.05 0.09
N LYS A 45 -10.61 16.34 0.26
CA LYS A 45 -9.26 16.90 0.12
C LYS A 45 -8.30 16.29 1.16
N LYS A 46 -8.70 16.24 2.43
CA LYS A 46 -7.87 15.68 3.51
C LYS A 46 -7.57 14.21 3.26
N ILE A 47 -8.58 13.41 2.89
CA ILE A 47 -8.40 11.99 2.57
C ILE A 47 -7.47 11.83 1.36
N ALA A 48 -7.66 12.61 0.30
CA ALA A 48 -6.81 12.55 -0.89
C ALA A 48 -5.35 12.91 -0.59
N ASP A 49 -5.11 13.93 0.24
CA ASP A 49 -3.77 14.33 0.67
C ASP A 49 -3.11 13.21 1.50
N GLN A 50 -3.85 12.55 2.39
CA GLN A 50 -3.34 11.45 3.21
C GLN A 50 -3.05 10.17 2.39
N ILE A 51 -3.91 9.85 1.42
CA ILE A 51 -3.65 8.74 0.48
C ILE A 51 -2.42 9.05 -0.39
N ARG A 52 -2.26 10.29 -0.83
CA ARG A 52 -1.08 10.71 -1.59
C ARG A 52 0.19 10.51 -0.77
N ASP A 53 0.21 11.01 0.46
CA ASP A 53 1.38 10.91 1.35
C ASP A 53 1.72 9.43 1.67
N TYR A 54 0.69 8.58 1.83
CA TYR A 54 0.86 7.14 1.98
C TYR A 54 1.55 6.50 0.78
N TRP A 55 1.07 6.76 -0.44
CA TRP A 55 1.67 6.18 -1.64
C TRP A 55 3.02 6.79 -1.99
N ASP A 56 3.28 8.04 -1.62
CA ASP A 56 4.59 8.67 -1.75
C ASP A 56 5.62 7.98 -0.85
N ALA A 57 5.22 7.49 0.32
CA ALA A 57 6.10 6.71 1.19
C ALA A 57 6.47 5.36 0.56
N TRP A 58 5.50 4.65 -0.03
CA TRP A 58 5.78 3.41 -0.78
C TRP A 58 6.67 3.65 -2.00
N ARG A 59 6.47 4.76 -2.70
CA ARG A 59 7.33 5.17 -3.82
C ARG A 59 8.77 5.42 -3.38
N GLN A 60 8.97 5.99 -2.19
CA GLN A 60 10.31 6.17 -1.63
C GLN A 60 10.92 4.87 -1.11
N ALA A 61 10.10 3.91 -0.67
CA ALA A 61 10.57 2.61 -0.20
C ALA A 61 10.93 1.66 -1.36
N ILE A 62 10.16 1.67 -2.44
CA ILE A 62 10.28 0.75 -3.57
C ILE A 62 10.17 1.52 -4.89
N PRO A 63 11.15 2.39 -5.23
CA PRO A 63 11.06 3.25 -6.41
C PRO A 63 10.85 2.48 -7.72
N GLU A 64 11.47 1.30 -7.85
CA GLU A 64 11.44 0.46 -9.06
C GLU A 64 10.02 0.02 -9.44
N ALA A 65 9.15 -0.19 -8.45
CA ALA A 65 7.76 -0.57 -8.68
C ALA A 65 6.90 0.57 -9.26
N PHE A 66 7.41 1.81 -9.24
CA PHE A 66 6.73 3.01 -9.73
C PHE A 66 7.33 3.57 -11.02
N GLU A 67 8.47 3.04 -11.49
CA GLU A 67 9.05 3.38 -12.78
C GLU A 67 8.16 2.84 -13.91
N GLU A 68 7.93 3.64 -14.95
CA GLU A 68 6.94 3.32 -16.00
C GLU A 68 7.27 2.02 -16.74
N ASP A 69 8.53 1.85 -17.10
CA ASP A 69 9.09 0.70 -17.81
C ASP A 69 9.20 -0.57 -16.94
N LYS A 70 9.28 -0.43 -15.62
CA LYS A 70 9.47 -1.57 -14.69
C LYS A 70 8.24 -1.93 -13.88
N SER A 71 7.27 -1.03 -13.72
CA SER A 71 6.06 -1.25 -12.90
C SER A 71 5.25 -2.49 -13.32
N GLY A 72 5.37 -2.91 -14.58
CA GLY A 72 4.81 -4.16 -15.10
C GLY A 72 5.41 -5.43 -14.49
N ASN A 73 6.56 -5.36 -13.81
CA ASN A 73 7.20 -6.50 -13.17
C ASN A 73 6.75 -6.69 -11.73
N TYR A 74 5.95 -5.77 -11.17
CA TYR A 74 5.55 -5.80 -9.76
C TYR A 74 4.04 -5.86 -9.58
N VAL A 75 3.58 -6.52 -8.51
CA VAL A 75 2.14 -6.59 -8.16
C VAL A 75 1.68 -5.45 -7.24
N LEU A 76 2.61 -4.59 -6.79
CA LEU A 76 2.37 -3.48 -5.87
C LEU A 76 1.27 -2.51 -6.35
N LEU A 77 1.33 -2.08 -7.61
CA LEU A 77 0.38 -1.12 -8.21
C LEU A 77 -0.81 -1.79 -8.91
N ARG A 78 -0.94 -3.11 -8.77
CA ARG A 78 -2.04 -3.92 -9.33
C ARG A 78 -3.10 -4.15 -8.26
N THR A 79 -4.20 -4.80 -8.65
CA THR A 79 -5.31 -5.13 -7.74
C THR A 79 -4.87 -5.76 -6.41
N PRO A 80 -3.96 -6.76 -6.35
CA PRO A 80 -3.54 -7.33 -5.07
C PRO A 80 -2.88 -6.31 -4.15
N GLY A 81 -1.87 -5.58 -4.66
CA GLY A 81 -1.18 -4.57 -3.88
C GLY A 81 -2.09 -3.42 -3.46
N VAL A 82 -2.91 -2.87 -4.38
CA VAL A 82 -3.78 -1.74 -4.05
C VAL A 82 -4.82 -2.10 -2.98
N PHE A 83 -5.46 -3.27 -3.07
CA PHE A 83 -6.43 -3.70 -2.06
C PHE A 83 -5.78 -3.90 -0.70
N SER A 84 -4.66 -4.62 -0.65
CA SER A 84 -3.96 -4.88 0.61
C SER A 84 -3.40 -3.61 1.22
N LEU A 85 -2.79 -2.75 0.42
CA LEU A 85 -2.14 -1.52 0.88
C LEU A 85 -3.14 -0.45 1.33
N HIS A 86 -4.32 -0.33 0.73
CA HIS A 86 -5.35 0.55 1.32
C HIS A 86 -5.84 0.06 2.69
N ALA A 87 -5.95 -1.26 2.91
CA ALA A 87 -6.24 -1.79 4.24
C ALA A 87 -5.10 -1.53 5.24
N VAL A 88 -3.85 -1.56 4.78
CA VAL A 88 -2.66 -1.20 5.58
C VAL A 88 -2.61 0.30 5.87
N ALA A 89 -3.02 1.16 4.94
CA ALA A 89 -3.09 2.61 5.14
C ALA A 89 -3.99 2.95 6.33
N LEU A 90 -5.17 2.32 6.41
CA LEU A 90 -6.08 2.47 7.55
C LEU A 90 -5.42 2.06 8.88
N PHE A 91 -4.67 0.95 8.88
CA PHE A 91 -3.93 0.51 10.07
C PHE A 91 -2.87 1.54 10.50
N ILE A 92 -2.05 2.02 9.55
CA ILE A 92 -1.01 3.02 9.82
C ILE A 92 -1.61 4.32 10.37
N TRP A 93 -2.73 4.78 9.82
CA TRP A 93 -3.40 5.99 10.31
C TRP A 93 -3.88 5.82 11.75
N LYS A 94 -4.45 4.66 12.10
CA LYS A 94 -4.83 4.35 13.48
C LYS A 94 -3.64 4.29 14.42
N VAL A 95 -2.51 3.72 13.97
CA VAL A 95 -1.26 3.72 14.77
C VAL A 95 -0.77 5.14 14.98
N CYS A 96 -0.79 5.98 13.94
CA CYS A 96 -0.39 7.38 14.04
C CYS A 96 -1.30 8.16 15.00
N GLU A 97 -2.61 7.96 14.92
CA GLU A 97 -3.61 8.54 15.81
C GLU A 97 -3.39 8.13 17.28
N LYS A 98 -3.21 6.83 17.56
CA LYS A 98 -2.88 6.31 18.90
C LYS A 98 -1.66 7.01 19.49
N ASN A 99 -0.63 7.23 18.66
CA ASN A 99 0.62 7.85 19.07
C ASN A 99 0.61 9.38 18.98
N ARG A 100 -0.52 10.01 18.61
CA ARG A 100 -0.68 11.46 18.43
C ARG A 100 0.35 12.06 17.47
N VAL A 101 0.66 11.33 16.40
CA VAL A 101 1.56 11.78 15.32
C VAL A 101 0.80 11.88 14.00
N GLU A 102 1.22 12.80 13.14
CA GLU A 102 0.62 12.94 11.81
C GLU A 102 1.20 11.90 10.83
N PRO A 103 0.36 11.20 10.04
CA PRO A 103 0.81 10.19 9.06
C PRO A 103 1.39 10.82 7.78
N THR A 104 2.43 11.65 7.93
CA THR A 104 3.15 12.25 6.80
C THR A 104 3.94 11.21 6.00
N THR A 105 4.26 11.52 4.74
CA THR A 105 5.14 10.70 3.90
C THR A 105 6.41 10.25 4.63
N LYS A 106 7.09 11.19 5.33
CA LYS A 106 8.32 10.92 6.09
C LYS A 106 8.06 9.91 7.21
N LYS A 107 6.96 10.07 7.95
CA LYS A 107 6.65 9.18 9.07
C LYS A 107 6.31 7.77 8.60
N ILE A 108 5.51 7.66 7.54
CA ILE A 108 5.14 6.36 6.97
C ILE A 108 6.39 5.65 6.42
N LYS A 109 7.29 6.38 5.75
CA LYS A 109 8.57 5.81 5.31
C LYS A 109 9.43 5.33 6.48
N GLU A 110 9.53 6.11 7.55
CA GLU A 110 10.26 5.70 8.76
C GLU A 110 9.69 4.39 9.34
N MET A 111 8.36 4.23 9.33
CA MET A 111 7.72 2.99 9.76
C MET A 111 8.14 1.80 8.90
N LEU A 112 8.08 1.96 7.57
CA LEU A 112 8.52 0.92 6.61
C LEU A 112 10.00 0.57 6.78
N ASP A 113 10.87 1.58 6.93
CA ASP A 113 12.32 1.38 7.10
C ASP A 113 12.64 0.62 8.40
N ASN A 114 11.95 0.94 9.50
CA ASN A 114 12.16 0.29 10.78
C ASN A 114 11.64 -1.16 10.78
N SER A 115 10.50 -1.39 10.16
CA SER A 115 9.98 -2.75 9.93
C SER A 115 10.90 -3.57 9.03
N SER A 116 11.47 -2.98 7.97
CA SER A 116 12.46 -3.64 7.11
C SER A 116 13.71 -4.07 7.91
N LYS A 117 14.21 -3.19 8.78
CA LYS A 117 15.35 -3.52 9.67
C LYS A 117 15.01 -4.65 10.65
N ALA A 118 13.81 -4.62 11.24
CA ALA A 118 13.36 -5.67 12.14
C ALA A 118 13.23 -7.02 11.43
N ALA A 119 12.60 -7.04 10.26
CA ALA A 119 12.45 -8.24 9.44
C ALA A 119 13.82 -8.84 9.06
N LYS A 120 14.78 -8.01 8.61
CA LYS A 120 16.15 -8.45 8.31
C LYS A 120 16.84 -9.06 9.52
N LYS A 121 16.73 -8.42 10.69
CA LYS A 121 17.30 -8.93 11.95
C LYS A 121 16.69 -10.27 12.35
N ALA A 122 15.41 -10.48 12.08
CA ALA A 122 14.67 -11.70 12.38
C ALA A 122 14.71 -12.76 11.26
N ASN A 123 15.41 -12.48 10.15
CA ASN A 123 15.40 -13.32 8.95
C ASN A 123 13.99 -13.60 8.40
N LEU A 124 13.12 -12.60 8.46
CA LEU A 124 11.75 -12.61 7.93
C LEU A 124 11.68 -11.88 6.57
N PRO A 125 10.64 -12.14 5.76
CA PRO A 125 10.43 -11.43 4.50
C PRO A 125 10.34 -9.91 4.68
N ASP A 126 11.11 -9.17 3.88
CA ASP A 126 11.09 -7.71 3.86
C ASP A 126 10.01 -7.19 2.89
N MET A 127 8.83 -6.88 3.43
CA MET A 127 7.68 -6.42 2.65
C MET A 127 7.84 -4.99 2.12
N ALA A 128 8.86 -4.25 2.57
CA ALA A 128 9.26 -2.95 2.02
C ALA A 128 10.37 -3.07 0.97
N SER A 129 10.64 -4.28 0.44
CA SER A 129 11.63 -4.51 -0.61
C SER A 129 10.99 -4.78 -1.98
N ALA A 130 11.66 -4.36 -3.05
CA ALA A 130 11.21 -4.61 -4.43
C ALA A 130 11.01 -6.11 -4.71
N LYS A 131 11.97 -6.95 -4.25
CA LYS A 131 11.95 -8.41 -4.41
C LYS A 131 10.65 -9.03 -3.92
N TYR A 132 10.11 -8.58 -2.78
CA TYR A 132 8.87 -9.13 -2.24
C TYR A 132 7.67 -8.92 -3.18
N TRP A 133 7.69 -7.86 -4.00
CA TRP A 133 6.59 -7.47 -4.87
C TRP A 133 6.75 -7.91 -6.33
N GLU A 134 7.85 -8.57 -6.68
CA GLU A 134 8.09 -9.11 -8.02
C GLU A 134 6.98 -10.10 -8.42
N SER A 135 6.53 -10.02 -9.67
CA SER A 135 5.36 -10.78 -10.16
C SER A 135 5.66 -12.27 -10.35
N ASP A 136 6.92 -12.64 -10.47
CA ASP A 136 7.43 -14.01 -10.59
C ASP A 136 7.96 -14.57 -9.26
N ASN A 137 7.96 -13.78 -8.19
CA ASN A 137 8.37 -14.24 -6.86
C ASN A 137 7.25 -15.08 -6.21
N THR A 138 7.42 -16.40 -6.24
CA THR A 138 6.50 -17.39 -5.65
C THR A 138 6.48 -17.41 -4.13
N ASP A 139 7.42 -16.72 -3.46
CA ASP A 139 7.46 -16.58 -2.01
C ASP A 139 7.02 -15.17 -1.56
N GLY A 140 6.63 -14.32 -2.52
CA GLY A 140 6.30 -12.91 -2.32
C GLY A 140 4.81 -12.60 -2.44
N ALA A 141 4.50 -11.33 -2.67
CA ALA A 141 3.13 -10.83 -2.81
C ALA A 141 2.37 -11.43 -4.00
N ALA A 142 3.07 -11.99 -5.00
CA ALA A 142 2.46 -12.51 -6.22
C ALA A 142 1.50 -13.70 -5.98
N VAL A 143 1.66 -14.45 -4.88
CA VAL A 143 0.80 -15.60 -4.57
C VAL A 143 -0.62 -15.20 -4.14
N PHE A 144 -0.83 -13.94 -3.76
CA PHE A 144 -2.10 -13.46 -3.21
C PHE A 144 -3.04 -12.97 -4.32
N GLY A 145 -3.46 -13.85 -5.22
CA GLY A 145 -4.27 -13.50 -6.41
C GLY A 145 -5.78 -13.39 -6.22
N SER A 146 -6.31 -13.57 -5.00
CA SER A 146 -7.75 -13.60 -4.70
C SER A 146 -8.13 -12.60 -3.61
N MET A 147 -9.42 -12.28 -3.46
CA MET A 147 -9.91 -11.40 -2.38
C MET A 147 -9.47 -11.86 -0.98
N LYS A 148 -9.56 -13.17 -0.70
CA LYS A 148 -9.04 -13.75 0.55
C LYS A 148 -7.53 -13.56 0.65
N GLY A 149 -6.82 -13.75 -0.46
CA GLY A 149 -5.39 -13.49 -0.56
C GLY A 149 -5.04 -12.03 -0.25
N PHE A 150 -5.80 -11.05 -0.74
CA PHE A 150 -5.54 -9.63 -0.48
C PHE A 150 -5.68 -9.30 1.01
N SER A 151 -6.66 -9.89 1.70
CA SER A 151 -6.79 -9.76 3.16
C SER A 151 -5.60 -10.37 3.89
N MET A 152 -5.17 -11.58 3.51
CA MET A 152 -3.99 -12.23 4.10
C MET A 152 -2.72 -11.41 3.87
N LEU A 153 -2.52 -10.88 2.66
CA LEU A 153 -1.40 -10.00 2.35
C LEU A 153 -1.45 -8.72 3.19
N ALA A 154 -2.62 -8.13 3.39
CA ALA A 154 -2.76 -6.96 4.27
C ALA A 154 -2.40 -7.30 5.72
N ASP A 155 -2.83 -8.44 6.22
CA ASP A 155 -2.53 -8.87 7.60
C ASP A 155 -1.04 -9.17 7.79
N ASN A 156 -0.41 -9.85 6.83
CA ASN A 156 1.04 -10.04 6.80
C ASN A 156 1.80 -8.71 6.87
N ILE A 157 1.37 -7.70 6.11
CA ILE A 157 2.01 -6.37 6.13
C ILE A 157 1.78 -5.65 7.46
N LYS A 158 0.60 -5.82 8.10
CA LYS A 158 0.36 -5.28 9.44
C LYS A 158 1.26 -5.95 10.47
N ASP A 159 1.48 -7.26 10.38
CA ASP A 159 2.38 -7.97 11.28
C ASP A 159 3.83 -7.55 11.07
N PHE A 160 4.28 -7.36 9.82
CA PHE A 160 5.55 -6.71 9.50
C PHE A 160 5.69 -5.31 10.13
N LEU A 161 4.62 -4.52 10.17
CA LEU A 161 4.60 -3.24 10.86
C LEU A 161 4.69 -3.39 12.39
N LYS A 162 3.99 -4.36 12.98
CA LYS A 162 4.06 -4.66 14.41
C LYS A 162 5.46 -5.10 14.84
N ASP A 163 6.14 -5.91 14.02
CA ASP A 163 7.53 -6.32 14.26
C ASP A 163 8.50 -5.12 14.27
N GLY A 164 8.15 -4.05 13.54
CA GLY A 164 8.82 -2.75 13.58
C GLY A 164 8.47 -1.87 14.78
N GLY A 165 7.61 -2.34 15.69
CA GLY A 165 7.14 -1.61 16.87
C GLY A 165 5.86 -0.81 16.67
N TYR A 166 5.14 -1.02 15.56
CA TYR A 166 3.93 -0.25 15.22
C TYR A 166 2.67 -1.08 15.44
N SER A 167 2.13 -1.04 16.66
CA SER A 167 0.93 -1.79 17.04
C SER A 167 -0.22 -0.90 17.54
N LEU A 168 -1.45 -1.41 17.42
CA LEU A 168 -2.65 -0.83 18.03
C LEU A 168 -2.90 -1.36 19.44
N ASP A 169 -2.27 -2.48 19.81
CA ASP A 169 -2.33 -3.08 21.15
C ASP A 169 -1.37 -2.41 22.12
#